data_AF-A0A1V6BD80-F1
#
_entry.id   AF-A0A1V6BD80-F1
#
_cell.length_a   1.000
_cell.length_b   1.000
_cell.length_c   1.000
_cell.angle_alpha   90.00
_cell.angle_beta   90.00
_cell.angle_gamma   90.00
#
_symmetry.space_group_name_H-M   'P 1'
#
loop_
_entity.id
_entity.type
_entity.pdbx_description
1 polymer ?
#
loop_
_entity_poly.entity_id
_entity_poly.type
_entity_poly.pdbx_seq_one_letter_code
_entity_poly.pdbx_strand_id
1 'polypeptide(L)'
;MKKSSLRTLQERFESSQLEQNNTFSQVLKRKRLEKKRTLEELAQGICSPSYLSKIENAIVKVDEYYYQLLFEKLDIPFEDMKKERDSNLFQNLIRNYLINNKSEIEAIVNRTIKMDLYCETEIELIVLFSNIIQGSYDEAKILINKIEDIRNSLTNKELLFFVFSTTLYFYKTNQSDRARQQAQVLVEINYDDMFLKAAVYDLAADIFYVIGNYPYFYRFWFHLQQIDPTILGKRFIHHKLQQAVLNSKKNYEPAITELENERINIDSFDGEQLEDYYFYLGCAYFLGKKYEKVLEFIYFNPMSARIIALIASALDRLDNTKLALEYFEIISKFTFSKYEPVFCYHVEYVRQKFEKYGYQRLMAYIKNVIFPAQKKFHHEFFFQIELQNFLELGYSMGRYKDTLKNFHDFFDED
;
A
#
# COMPACT_ATOMS: atom_id res chain seq x y z
N MET A 1 9.42 -0.02 -24.25
CA MET A 1 8.65 -0.13 -23.00
C MET A 1 7.16 -0.13 -23.35
N LYS A 2 6.42 -1.19 -22.99
CA LYS A 2 4.96 -1.17 -23.01
C LYS A 2 4.50 -0.01 -22.08
N LYS A 3 3.52 0.81 -22.49
CA LYS A 3 2.99 1.93 -21.66
C LYS A 3 2.62 1.41 -20.26
N SER A 4 2.97 2.06 -19.16
CA SER A 4 2.58 1.56 -17.81
C SER A 4 1.07 1.69 -17.57
N SER A 5 0.49 0.85 -16.71
CA SER A 5 -0.91 1.02 -16.24
C SER A 5 -1.20 2.40 -15.69
N LEU A 6 -0.22 3.01 -15.01
CA LEU A 6 -0.28 4.39 -14.53
C LEU A 6 -0.55 5.38 -15.68
N ARG A 7 0.27 5.31 -16.75
CA ARG A 7 0.09 6.16 -17.94
C ARG A 7 -1.24 5.91 -18.63
N THR A 8 -1.67 4.64 -18.68
CA THR A 8 -2.95 4.27 -19.30
C THR A 8 -4.12 4.87 -18.53
N LEU A 9 -4.07 4.85 -17.19
CA LEU A 9 -5.10 5.47 -16.34
C LEU A 9 -5.12 6.99 -16.50
N GLN A 10 -3.95 7.65 -16.52
CA GLN A 10 -3.83 9.08 -16.78
C GLN A 10 -4.41 9.46 -18.15
N GLU A 11 -4.00 8.77 -19.22
CA GLU A 11 -4.49 9.01 -20.59
C GLU A 11 -6.02 8.85 -20.66
N ARG A 12 -6.59 7.83 -20.01
CA ARG A 12 -8.04 7.60 -20.00
C ARG A 12 -8.80 8.65 -19.22
N PHE A 13 -8.23 9.15 -18.13
CA PHE A 13 -8.81 10.22 -17.33
C PHE A 13 -8.81 11.55 -18.11
N GLU A 14 -7.70 11.90 -18.75
CA GLU A 14 -7.58 13.10 -19.58
C GLU A 14 -8.54 13.08 -20.78
N SER A 15 -8.83 11.88 -21.32
CA SER A 15 -9.70 11.71 -22.49
C SER A 15 -11.21 11.67 -22.18
N SER A 16 -11.65 11.91 -20.93
CA SER A 16 -12.98 11.55 -20.43
C SER A 16 -14.15 11.82 -21.41
N GLN A 17 -14.59 10.75 -22.08
CA GLN A 17 -15.99 10.54 -22.44
C GLN A 17 -16.43 9.19 -21.88
N LEU A 18 -17.39 9.27 -20.97
CA LEU A 18 -18.38 8.26 -20.59
C LEU A 18 -18.28 6.90 -21.30
N GLU A 19 -17.82 5.88 -20.58
CA GLU A 19 -18.36 4.53 -20.76
C GLU A 19 -19.21 4.17 -19.53
N GLN A 20 -20.48 4.61 -19.58
CA GLN A 20 -21.58 3.91 -18.93
C GLN A 20 -22.21 2.87 -19.86
N ASN A 21 -21.55 2.52 -20.97
CA ASN A 21 -22.14 1.68 -22.00
C ASN A 21 -22.03 0.19 -21.63
N ASN A 22 -23.04 -0.19 -20.85
CA ASN A 22 -23.64 -1.50 -20.70
C ASN A 22 -22.71 -2.60 -20.15
N THR A 23 -22.55 -2.60 -18.82
CA THR A 23 -21.85 -3.64 -18.04
C THR A 23 -22.21 -5.07 -18.50
N PHE A 24 -23.47 -5.31 -18.85
CA PHE A 24 -23.94 -6.62 -19.32
C PHE A 24 -23.37 -7.02 -20.70
N SER A 25 -23.21 -6.08 -21.64
CA SER A 25 -22.59 -6.34 -22.95
C SER A 25 -21.16 -6.85 -22.81
N GLN A 26 -20.38 -6.18 -21.96
CA GLN A 26 -18.97 -6.49 -21.75
C GLN A 26 -18.79 -7.84 -21.03
N VAL A 27 -19.60 -8.09 -20.00
CA VAL A 27 -19.60 -9.37 -19.27
C VAL A 27 -20.02 -10.51 -20.21
N LEU A 28 -21.07 -10.31 -21.02
CA LEU A 28 -21.53 -11.31 -21.98
C LEU A 28 -20.40 -11.73 -22.94
N LYS A 29 -19.73 -10.74 -23.54
CA LYS A 29 -18.60 -10.96 -24.44
C LYS A 29 -17.49 -11.77 -23.76
N ARG A 30 -17.09 -11.38 -22.55
CA ARG A 30 -16.02 -12.04 -21.80
C ARG A 30 -16.40 -13.47 -21.42
N LYS A 31 -17.60 -13.68 -20.88
CA LYS A 31 -18.11 -15.02 -20.52
C LYS A 31 -18.23 -15.95 -21.73
N ARG A 32 -18.67 -15.43 -22.88
CA ARG A 32 -18.68 -16.21 -24.13
C ARG A 32 -17.27 -16.68 -24.52
N LEU A 33 -16.28 -15.80 -24.44
CA LEU A 33 -14.89 -16.10 -24.77
C LEU A 33 -14.26 -17.09 -23.76
N GLU A 34 -14.51 -16.92 -22.46
CA GLU A 34 -14.08 -17.83 -21.39
C GLU A 34 -14.63 -19.25 -21.62
N LYS A 35 -15.92 -19.35 -21.96
CA LYS A 35 -16.58 -20.63 -22.30
C LYS A 35 -16.26 -21.12 -23.73
N LYS A 36 -15.38 -20.43 -24.46
CA LYS A 36 -14.94 -20.75 -25.83
C LYS A 36 -16.08 -20.98 -26.83
N ARG A 37 -17.19 -20.23 -26.67
CA ARG A 37 -18.36 -20.30 -27.54
C ARG A 37 -18.22 -19.35 -28.73
N THR A 38 -18.64 -19.79 -29.92
CA THR A 38 -18.66 -18.90 -31.09
C THR A 38 -19.86 -17.94 -31.05
N LEU A 39 -19.82 -16.90 -31.88
CA LEU A 39 -20.96 -15.97 -32.00
C LEU A 39 -22.19 -16.70 -32.57
N GLU A 40 -21.98 -17.63 -33.49
CA GLU A 40 -23.02 -18.44 -34.12
C GLU A 40 -23.72 -19.32 -33.10
N GLU A 41 -22.96 -20.02 -32.25
CA GLU A 41 -23.50 -20.89 -31.20
C GLU A 41 -24.36 -20.13 -30.19
N LEU A 42 -23.86 -18.97 -29.74
CA LEU A 42 -24.57 -18.16 -28.76
C LEU A 42 -25.80 -17.47 -29.36
N ALA A 43 -25.70 -16.95 -30.59
CA ALA A 43 -26.80 -16.22 -31.23
C ALA A 43 -27.94 -17.13 -31.71
N GLN A 44 -27.66 -18.42 -31.98
CA GLN A 44 -28.63 -19.36 -32.57
C GLN A 44 -29.97 -19.37 -31.82
N GLY A 45 -31.07 -19.13 -32.54
CA GLY A 45 -32.42 -19.14 -31.96
C GLY A 45 -32.79 -17.90 -31.14
N ILE A 46 -31.90 -16.92 -31.02
CA ILE A 46 -32.12 -15.65 -30.30
C ILE A 46 -32.01 -14.47 -31.26
N CYS A 47 -30.88 -14.33 -31.95
CA CYS A 47 -30.62 -13.22 -32.88
C CYS A 47 -29.59 -13.61 -33.95
N SER A 48 -29.21 -12.67 -34.82
CA SER A 48 -28.13 -12.92 -35.79
C SER A 48 -26.74 -12.74 -35.16
N PRO A 49 -25.69 -13.45 -35.60
CA PRO A 49 -24.33 -13.28 -35.08
C PRO A 49 -23.80 -11.85 -35.20
N SER A 50 -24.17 -11.15 -36.29
CA SER A 50 -23.85 -9.73 -36.48
C SER A 50 -24.56 -8.84 -35.47
N TYR A 51 -25.82 -9.15 -35.13
CA TYR A 51 -26.53 -8.42 -34.09
C TYR A 51 -25.90 -8.66 -32.72
N LEU A 52 -25.62 -9.91 -32.33
CA LEU A 52 -24.92 -10.26 -31.10
C LEU A 52 -23.58 -9.53 -30.97
N SER A 53 -22.79 -9.45 -32.05
CA SER A 53 -21.53 -8.69 -32.06
C SER A 53 -21.75 -7.20 -31.75
N LYS A 54 -22.83 -6.59 -32.24
CA LYS A 54 -23.20 -5.21 -31.89
C LYS A 54 -23.63 -5.09 -30.43
N ILE A 55 -24.32 -6.10 -29.88
CA ILE A 55 -24.67 -6.15 -28.44
C ILE A 55 -23.40 -6.19 -27.60
N GLU A 56 -22.50 -7.12 -27.87
CA GLU A 56 -21.25 -7.34 -27.11
C GLU A 56 -20.30 -6.14 -27.11
N ASN A 57 -20.33 -5.33 -28.17
CA ASN A 57 -19.53 -4.11 -28.29
C ASN A 57 -20.31 -2.85 -27.85
N ALA A 58 -21.47 -3.02 -27.21
CA ALA A 58 -22.34 -1.94 -26.73
C ALA A 58 -22.72 -0.89 -27.80
N ILE A 59 -22.75 -1.32 -29.08
CA ILE A 59 -23.10 -0.46 -30.23
C ILE A 59 -24.63 -0.25 -30.29
N VAL A 60 -25.40 -1.21 -29.80
CA VAL A 60 -26.86 -1.16 -29.77
C VAL A 60 -27.38 -1.27 -28.34
N LYS A 61 -28.42 -0.50 -28.02
CA LYS A 61 -29.20 -0.69 -26.79
C LYS A 61 -30.19 -1.84 -27.02
N VAL A 62 -30.26 -2.75 -26.07
CA VAL A 62 -31.06 -3.97 -26.18
C VAL A 62 -31.89 -4.13 -24.91
N ASP A 63 -33.11 -4.64 -25.06
CA ASP A 63 -33.98 -4.97 -23.95
C ASP A 63 -33.40 -6.08 -23.08
N GLU A 64 -33.70 -6.04 -21.78
CA GLU A 64 -33.24 -7.03 -20.79
C GLU A 64 -33.58 -8.46 -21.19
N TYR A 65 -34.70 -8.67 -21.88
CA TYR A 65 -35.12 -9.97 -22.40
C TYR A 65 -34.06 -10.65 -23.27
N TYR A 66 -33.33 -9.91 -24.10
CA TYR A 66 -32.25 -10.49 -24.89
C TYR A 66 -31.06 -10.90 -24.02
N TYR A 67 -30.72 -10.11 -23.01
CA TYR A 67 -29.66 -10.49 -22.07
C TYR A 67 -30.04 -11.76 -21.32
N GLN A 68 -31.29 -11.86 -20.86
CA GLN A 68 -31.78 -13.06 -20.21
C GLN A 68 -31.56 -14.30 -21.08
N LEU A 69 -32.03 -14.29 -22.33
CA LEU A 69 -31.85 -15.43 -23.25
C LEU A 69 -30.38 -15.77 -23.53
N LEU A 70 -29.53 -14.74 -23.70
CA LEU A 70 -28.11 -14.91 -24.01
C LEU A 70 -27.32 -15.45 -22.81
N PHE A 71 -27.60 -14.98 -21.59
CA PHE A 71 -26.97 -15.50 -20.38
C PHE A 71 -27.47 -16.90 -20.01
N GLU A 72 -28.76 -17.19 -20.20
CA GLU A 72 -29.31 -18.55 -20.03
C GLU A 72 -28.60 -19.55 -20.93
N LYS A 73 -28.30 -19.19 -22.19
CA LYS A 73 -27.50 -20.02 -23.10
C LYS A 73 -26.05 -20.25 -22.67
N LEU A 74 -25.52 -19.39 -21.81
CA LEU A 74 -24.20 -19.57 -21.20
C LEU A 74 -24.30 -20.31 -19.86
N ASP A 75 -25.46 -20.83 -19.46
CA ASP A 75 -25.71 -21.44 -18.16
C ASP A 75 -25.47 -20.45 -16.99
N ILE A 76 -25.77 -19.17 -17.20
CA ILE A 76 -25.58 -18.09 -16.22
C ILE A 76 -26.96 -17.51 -15.86
N PRO A 77 -27.38 -17.57 -14.59
CA PRO A 77 -28.64 -16.96 -14.16
C PRO A 77 -28.58 -15.42 -14.29
N PHE A 78 -29.39 -14.85 -15.19
CA PHE A 78 -29.35 -13.41 -15.46
C PHE A 78 -29.76 -12.55 -14.26
N GLU A 79 -30.78 -12.96 -13.50
CA GLU A 79 -31.24 -12.21 -12.33
C GLU A 79 -30.17 -12.15 -11.23
N ASP A 80 -29.45 -13.25 -11.00
CA ASP A 80 -28.33 -13.27 -10.05
C ASP A 80 -27.18 -12.38 -10.55
N MET A 81 -26.85 -12.47 -11.85
CA MET A 81 -25.84 -11.61 -12.48
C MET A 81 -26.19 -10.12 -12.33
N LYS A 82 -27.44 -9.75 -12.58
CA LYS A 82 -27.95 -8.37 -12.46
C LYS A 82 -27.78 -7.86 -11.03
N LYS A 83 -28.26 -8.63 -10.05
CA LYS A 83 -28.15 -8.30 -8.62
C LYS A 83 -26.71 -8.13 -8.17
N GLU A 84 -25.79 -9.00 -8.60
CA GLU A 84 -24.38 -8.89 -8.22
C GLU A 84 -23.70 -7.67 -8.87
N ARG A 85 -24.08 -7.28 -10.09
CA ARG A 85 -23.49 -6.11 -10.76
C ARG A 85 -23.96 -4.78 -10.17
N ASP A 86 -25.15 -4.74 -9.56
CA ASP A 86 -25.62 -3.57 -8.81
C ASP A 86 -24.83 -3.33 -7.52
N SER A 87 -24.21 -4.38 -6.94
CA SER A 87 -23.51 -4.31 -5.65
C SER A 87 -22.13 -3.62 -5.67
N ASN A 88 -21.62 -3.23 -6.85
CA ASN A 88 -20.32 -2.59 -7.08
C ASN A 88 -19.15 -3.21 -6.26
N LEU A 89 -18.91 -4.50 -6.50
CA LEU A 89 -17.95 -5.37 -5.82
C LEU A 89 -16.60 -4.72 -5.43
N PHE A 90 -15.93 -4.07 -6.39
CA PHE A 90 -14.63 -3.44 -6.15
C PHE A 90 -14.68 -2.31 -5.11
N GLN A 91 -15.75 -1.50 -5.14
CA GLN A 91 -15.96 -0.46 -4.13
C GLN A 91 -16.26 -1.07 -2.76
N ASN A 92 -17.04 -2.15 -2.72
CA ASN A 92 -17.33 -2.85 -1.48
C ASN A 92 -16.06 -3.45 -0.83
N LEU A 93 -15.15 -4.00 -1.63
CA LEU A 93 -13.85 -4.49 -1.14
C LEU A 93 -12.97 -3.35 -0.59
N ILE A 94 -12.87 -2.23 -1.32
CA ILE A 94 -12.10 -1.06 -0.87
C ILE A 94 -12.70 -0.47 0.42
N ARG A 95 -14.03 -0.39 0.52
CA ARG A 95 -14.71 0.06 1.73
C ARG A 95 -14.36 -0.85 2.92
N ASN A 96 -14.47 -2.17 2.76
CA ASN A 96 -14.15 -3.10 3.84
C ASN A 96 -12.68 -3.04 4.24
N TYR A 97 -11.77 -2.76 3.29
CA TYR A 97 -10.37 -2.48 3.59
C TYR A 97 -10.21 -1.21 4.44
N LEU A 98 -10.87 -0.11 4.07
CA LEU A 98 -10.80 1.16 4.81
C LEU A 98 -11.25 1.00 6.28
N ILE A 99 -12.32 0.24 6.52
CA ILE A 99 -12.84 0.01 7.88
C ILE A 99 -12.13 -1.15 8.61
N ASN A 100 -11.08 -1.73 8.01
CA ASN A 100 -10.31 -2.87 8.52
C ASN A 100 -11.17 -4.14 8.80
N ASN A 101 -12.17 -4.43 7.96
CA ASN A 101 -13.04 -5.59 8.08
C ASN A 101 -12.52 -6.78 7.25
N LYS A 102 -11.41 -7.37 7.68
CA LYS A 102 -10.72 -8.46 6.95
C LYS A 102 -11.59 -9.71 6.75
N SER A 103 -12.43 -10.07 7.73
CA SER A 103 -13.32 -11.23 7.64
C SER A 103 -14.39 -11.08 6.56
N GLU A 104 -14.94 -9.87 6.39
CA GLU A 104 -15.90 -9.62 5.32
C GLU A 104 -15.23 -9.63 3.94
N ILE A 105 -14.00 -9.11 3.83
CA ILE A 105 -13.22 -9.20 2.58
C ILE A 105 -13.04 -10.67 2.20
N GLU A 106 -12.63 -11.52 3.13
CA GLU A 106 -12.48 -12.95 2.90
C GLU A 106 -13.81 -13.62 2.50
N ALA A 107 -14.92 -13.26 3.16
CA ALA A 107 -16.24 -13.77 2.82
C ALA A 107 -16.66 -13.39 1.39
N ILE A 108 -16.45 -12.12 1.00
CA ILE A 108 -16.71 -11.62 -0.36
C ILE A 108 -15.86 -12.39 -1.38
N VAL A 109 -14.55 -12.51 -1.15
CA VAL A 109 -13.61 -13.22 -2.05
C VAL A 109 -14.05 -14.67 -2.24
N ASN A 110 -14.32 -15.39 -1.14
CA ASN A 110 -14.72 -16.79 -1.17
C ASN A 110 -16.07 -17.00 -1.86
N ARG A 111 -17.01 -16.07 -1.68
CA ARG A 111 -18.30 -16.09 -2.39
C ARG A 111 -18.08 -15.85 -3.88
N THR A 112 -17.33 -14.82 -4.27
CA THR A 112 -17.08 -14.47 -5.67
C THR A 112 -16.40 -15.62 -6.43
N ILE A 113 -15.39 -16.28 -5.85
CA ILE A 113 -14.69 -17.40 -6.50
C ILE A 113 -15.63 -18.59 -6.77
N LYS A 114 -16.62 -18.81 -5.89
CA LYS A 114 -17.57 -19.93 -6.02
C LYS A 114 -18.71 -19.65 -7.01
N MET A 115 -18.96 -18.39 -7.34
CA MET A 115 -20.05 -17.99 -8.23
C MET A 115 -19.54 -17.92 -9.68
N ASP A 116 -20.19 -18.62 -10.62
CA ASP A 116 -19.93 -18.46 -12.07
C ASP A 116 -20.55 -17.17 -12.64
N LEU A 117 -20.47 -16.06 -11.89
CA LEU A 117 -21.03 -14.75 -12.23
C LEU A 117 -19.95 -13.70 -12.50
N TYR A 118 -18.68 -14.02 -12.27
CA TYR A 118 -17.57 -13.09 -12.45
C TYR A 118 -16.61 -13.62 -13.51
N CYS A 119 -16.10 -12.71 -14.34
CA CYS A 119 -15.10 -13.02 -15.36
C CYS A 119 -13.77 -13.39 -14.69
N GLU A 120 -12.91 -14.13 -15.40
CA GLU A 120 -11.59 -14.55 -14.90
C GLU A 120 -10.78 -13.34 -14.42
N THR A 121 -10.77 -12.25 -15.18
CA THR A 121 -10.08 -11.01 -14.82
C THR A 121 -10.62 -10.35 -13.55
N GLU A 122 -11.93 -10.39 -13.32
CA GLU A 122 -12.53 -9.84 -12.09
C GLU A 122 -12.08 -10.67 -10.88
N ILE A 123 -12.08 -12.00 -11.01
CA ILE A 123 -11.61 -12.93 -9.98
C ILE A 123 -10.13 -12.68 -9.68
N GLU A 124 -9.29 -12.55 -10.71
CA GLU A 124 -7.85 -12.27 -10.54
C GLU A 124 -7.57 -10.97 -9.80
N LEU A 125 -8.31 -9.90 -10.10
CA LEU A 125 -8.20 -8.62 -9.40
C LEU A 125 -8.53 -8.77 -7.91
N ILE A 126 -9.59 -9.51 -7.59
CA ILE A 126 -10.03 -9.73 -6.22
C ILE A 126 -9.05 -10.59 -5.44
N VAL A 127 -8.52 -11.64 -6.08
CA VAL A 127 -7.48 -12.50 -5.49
C VAL A 127 -6.18 -11.71 -5.29
N LEU A 128 -5.81 -10.84 -6.24
CA LEU A 128 -4.68 -9.92 -6.07
C LEU A 128 -4.86 -9.07 -4.80
N PHE A 129 -6.02 -8.43 -4.66
CA PHE A 129 -6.32 -7.59 -3.49
C PHE A 129 -6.28 -8.40 -2.19
N SER A 130 -6.86 -9.60 -2.18
CA SER A 130 -6.85 -10.51 -1.03
C SER A 130 -5.43 -10.94 -0.63
N ASN A 131 -4.60 -11.32 -1.60
CA ASN A 131 -3.19 -11.70 -1.37
C ASN A 131 -2.40 -10.54 -0.74
N ILE A 132 -2.64 -9.30 -1.16
CA ILE A 132 -1.99 -8.12 -0.57
C ILE A 132 -2.39 -7.95 0.90
N ILE A 133 -3.67 -8.09 1.23
CA ILE A 133 -4.19 -7.95 2.60
C ILE A 133 -3.64 -9.05 3.52
N GLN A 134 -3.50 -10.27 2.99
CA GLN A 134 -2.98 -11.42 3.72
C GLN A 134 -1.45 -11.45 3.82
N GLY A 135 -0.75 -10.51 3.18
CA GLY A 135 0.72 -10.48 3.16
C GLY A 135 1.37 -11.49 2.21
N SER A 136 0.59 -12.15 1.34
CA SER A 136 1.06 -13.08 0.31
C SER A 136 1.59 -12.32 -0.92
N TYR A 137 2.67 -11.57 -0.71
CA TYR A 137 3.18 -10.59 -1.67
C TYR A 137 3.83 -11.21 -2.92
N ASP A 138 4.27 -12.46 -2.85
CA ASP A 138 4.85 -13.15 -4.01
C ASP A 138 3.76 -13.60 -4.99
N GLU A 139 2.66 -14.13 -4.46
CA GLU A 139 1.46 -14.48 -5.20
C GLU A 139 0.82 -13.22 -5.82
N ALA A 140 0.73 -12.13 -5.03
CA ALA A 140 0.28 -10.84 -5.53
C ALA A 140 1.14 -10.35 -6.71
N LYS A 141 2.46 -10.48 -6.63
CA LYS A 141 3.37 -10.06 -7.70
C LYS A 141 3.16 -10.82 -9.01
N ILE A 142 2.86 -12.12 -8.93
CA ILE A 142 2.56 -12.95 -10.11
C ILE A 142 1.29 -12.42 -10.80
N LEU A 143 0.23 -12.14 -10.02
CA LEU A 143 -1.02 -11.60 -10.56
C LEU A 143 -0.85 -10.19 -11.12
N ILE A 144 -0.06 -9.33 -10.47
CA ILE A 144 0.27 -7.99 -11.01
C ILE A 144 0.87 -8.11 -12.40
N ASN A 145 1.83 -9.01 -12.60
CA ASN A 145 2.46 -9.20 -13.92
C ASN A 145 1.46 -9.73 -14.96
N LYS A 146 0.59 -10.69 -14.59
CA LYS A 146 -0.44 -11.23 -15.47
C LYS A 146 -1.43 -10.15 -15.92
N ILE A 147 -1.95 -9.36 -14.98
CA ILE A 147 -2.95 -8.32 -15.25
C ILE A 147 -2.32 -7.14 -16.03
N GLU A 148 -1.07 -6.78 -15.74
CA GLU A 148 -0.34 -5.71 -16.44
C GLU A 148 -0.21 -6.00 -17.95
N ASP A 149 -0.11 -7.27 -18.35
CA ASP A 149 -0.07 -7.66 -19.77
C ASP A 149 -1.40 -7.44 -20.51
N ILE A 150 -2.53 -7.52 -19.80
CA ILE A 150 -3.88 -7.33 -20.36
C ILE A 150 -4.49 -5.97 -20.02
N ARG A 151 -3.77 -5.06 -19.35
CA ARG A 151 -4.29 -3.79 -18.81
C ARG A 151 -5.12 -2.95 -19.78
N ASN A 152 -4.81 -2.97 -21.08
CA ASN A 152 -5.50 -2.19 -22.09
C ASN A 152 -6.93 -2.68 -22.33
N SER A 153 -7.24 -3.92 -21.94
CA SER A 153 -8.56 -4.54 -22.02
C SER A 153 -9.39 -4.38 -20.75
N LEU A 154 -8.80 -3.84 -19.67
CA LEU A 154 -9.51 -3.55 -18.44
C LEU A 154 -10.51 -2.41 -18.67
N THR A 155 -11.67 -2.52 -18.02
CA THR A 155 -12.59 -1.41 -17.87
C THR A 155 -11.98 -0.32 -16.99
N ASN A 156 -12.55 0.88 -16.99
CA ASN A 156 -12.05 1.95 -16.14
C ASN A 156 -12.16 1.60 -14.64
N LYS A 157 -13.22 0.91 -14.22
CA LYS A 157 -13.39 0.44 -12.84
C LYS A 157 -12.32 -0.60 -12.46
N GLU A 158 -12.06 -1.56 -13.34
CA GLU A 158 -11.01 -2.57 -13.15
C GLU A 158 -9.62 -1.96 -13.12
N LEU A 159 -9.32 -1.05 -14.05
CA LEU A 159 -8.03 -0.37 -14.10
C LEU A 159 -7.79 0.49 -12.85
N LEU A 160 -8.82 1.19 -12.38
CA LEU A 160 -8.75 1.96 -11.14
C LEU A 160 -8.53 1.06 -9.92
N PHE A 161 -9.29 -0.03 -9.80
CA PHE A 161 -9.11 -1.02 -8.73
C PHE A 161 -7.74 -1.69 -8.79
N PHE A 162 -7.24 -1.99 -10.00
CA PHE A 162 -5.91 -2.52 -10.22
C PHE A 162 -4.83 -1.54 -9.75
N VAL A 163 -4.89 -0.26 -10.18
CA VAL A 163 -3.90 0.75 -9.77
C VAL A 163 -3.96 1.02 -8.27
N PHE A 164 -5.15 1.06 -7.66
CA PHE A 164 -5.29 1.12 -6.20
C PHE A 164 -4.61 -0.08 -5.53
N SER A 165 -4.88 -1.30 -5.99
CA SER A 165 -4.30 -2.53 -5.46
C SER A 165 -2.77 -2.56 -5.63
N THR A 166 -2.23 -2.14 -6.78
CA THR A 166 -0.77 -2.08 -6.97
C THR A 166 -0.13 -0.99 -6.11
N THR A 167 -0.82 0.11 -5.87
CA THR A 167 -0.33 1.19 -4.99
C THR A 167 -0.22 0.66 -3.56
N LEU A 168 -1.26 -0.04 -3.10
CA LEU A 168 -1.29 -0.69 -1.80
C LEU A 168 -0.19 -1.76 -1.69
N TYR A 169 0.02 -2.56 -2.73
CA TYR A 169 1.11 -3.53 -2.79
C TYR A 169 2.48 -2.86 -2.63
N PHE A 170 2.75 -1.77 -3.37
CA PHE A 170 4.02 -1.07 -3.26
C PHE A 170 4.20 -0.45 -1.88
N TYR A 171 3.14 0.10 -1.29
CA TYR A 171 3.18 0.61 0.08
C TYR A 171 3.49 -0.52 1.09
N LYS A 172 2.74 -1.63 1.07
CA LYS A 172 2.91 -2.76 2.00
C LYS A 172 4.25 -3.50 1.82
N THR A 173 4.89 -3.40 0.66
CA THR A 173 6.24 -3.93 0.39
C THR A 173 7.35 -2.88 0.51
N ASN A 174 7.05 -1.75 1.15
CA ASN A 174 7.94 -0.62 1.38
C ASN A 174 8.57 -0.03 0.10
N GLN A 175 8.04 -0.27 -1.11
CA GLN A 175 8.53 0.31 -2.37
C GLN A 175 8.04 1.76 -2.54
N SER A 176 8.46 2.64 -1.64
CA SER A 176 7.89 3.97 -1.42
C SER A 176 7.91 4.88 -2.64
N ASP A 177 8.94 4.82 -3.50
CA ASP A 177 8.98 5.65 -4.71
C ASP A 177 7.87 5.26 -5.72
N ARG A 178 7.65 3.95 -5.93
CA ARG A 178 6.57 3.47 -6.79
C ARG A 178 5.20 3.76 -6.20
N ALA A 179 5.05 3.57 -4.89
CA ALA A 179 3.82 3.88 -4.17
C ALA A 179 3.47 5.37 -4.33
N ARG A 180 4.45 6.26 -4.15
CA ARG A 180 4.31 7.72 -4.34
C ARG A 180 3.86 8.08 -5.75
N GLN A 181 4.53 7.55 -6.78
CA GLN A 181 4.19 7.84 -8.18
C GLN A 181 2.75 7.44 -8.51
N GLN A 182 2.29 6.29 -8.00
CA GLN A 182 0.91 5.85 -8.24
C GLN A 182 -0.11 6.64 -7.40
N ALA A 183 0.22 6.96 -6.14
CA ALA A 183 -0.63 7.78 -5.29
C ALA A 183 -0.88 9.17 -5.89
N GLN A 184 0.14 9.80 -6.49
CA GLN A 184 0.00 11.11 -7.16
C GLN A 184 -1.06 11.09 -8.27
N VAL A 185 -1.19 9.99 -9.00
CA VAL A 185 -2.23 9.85 -10.04
C VAL A 185 -3.59 9.57 -9.43
N LEU A 186 -3.67 8.68 -8.44
CA LEU A 186 -4.95 8.34 -7.81
C LEU A 186 -5.61 9.56 -7.15
N VAL A 187 -4.85 10.47 -6.55
CA VAL A 187 -5.42 11.65 -5.86
C VAL A 187 -5.94 12.73 -6.82
N GLU A 188 -5.56 12.68 -8.09
CA GLU A 188 -6.03 13.62 -9.13
C GLU A 188 -7.37 13.19 -9.75
N ILE A 189 -7.77 11.93 -9.56
CA ILE A 189 -9.03 11.40 -10.07
C ILE A 189 -10.21 12.00 -9.29
N ASN A 190 -11.23 12.43 -10.01
CA ASN A 190 -12.50 12.81 -9.40
C ASN A 190 -13.36 11.56 -9.14
N TYR A 191 -13.70 11.35 -7.87
CA TYR A 191 -14.47 10.19 -7.43
C TYR A 191 -15.89 10.60 -7.06
N ASP A 192 -16.88 9.94 -7.66
CA ASP A 192 -18.29 10.09 -7.26
C ASP A 192 -18.59 9.40 -5.92
N ASP A 193 -17.85 8.32 -5.62
CA ASP A 193 -18.01 7.55 -4.38
C ASP A 193 -17.12 8.10 -3.26
N MET A 194 -17.75 8.50 -2.16
CA MET A 194 -17.07 9.07 -0.99
C MET A 194 -16.12 8.08 -0.29
N PHE A 195 -16.46 6.79 -0.23
CA PHE A 195 -15.64 5.77 0.42
C PHE A 195 -14.39 5.46 -0.38
N LEU A 196 -14.52 5.39 -1.71
CA LEU A 196 -13.39 5.21 -2.61
C LEU A 196 -12.43 6.41 -2.52
N LYS A 197 -12.98 7.64 -2.50
CA LYS A 197 -12.18 8.86 -2.29
C LYS A 197 -11.45 8.82 -0.94
N ALA A 198 -12.15 8.44 0.12
CA ALA A 198 -11.59 8.33 1.46
C ALA A 198 -10.46 7.30 1.51
N ALA A 199 -10.65 6.12 0.92
CA ALA A 199 -9.63 5.07 0.87
C ALA A 199 -8.37 5.50 0.08
N VAL A 200 -8.55 6.25 -1.00
CA VAL A 200 -7.43 6.82 -1.75
C VAL A 200 -6.67 7.86 -0.92
N TYR A 201 -7.38 8.73 -0.19
CA TYR A 201 -6.76 9.73 0.66
C TYR A 201 -6.08 9.12 1.89
N ASP A 202 -6.65 8.08 2.47
CA ASP A 202 -6.08 7.28 3.56
C ASP A 202 -4.74 6.64 3.13
N LEU A 203 -4.73 5.92 2.01
CA LEU A 203 -3.51 5.31 1.47
C LEU A 203 -2.47 6.38 1.07
N ALA A 204 -2.92 7.47 0.45
CA ALA A 204 -2.03 8.58 0.07
C ALA A 204 -1.39 9.23 1.31
N ALA A 205 -2.17 9.49 2.37
CA ALA A 205 -1.66 10.07 3.60
C ALA A 205 -0.52 9.23 4.19
N ASP A 206 -0.70 7.90 4.27
CA ASP A 206 0.34 6.99 4.73
C ASP A 206 1.62 7.04 3.88
N ILE A 207 1.46 6.99 2.55
CA ILE A 207 2.59 7.04 1.62
C ILE A 207 3.34 8.37 1.78
N PHE A 208 2.62 9.50 1.79
CA PHE A 208 3.22 10.83 1.91
C PHE A 208 3.86 11.06 3.29
N TYR A 209 3.33 10.44 4.35
CA TYR A 209 3.95 10.43 5.67
C TYR A 209 5.29 9.67 5.66
N VAL A 210 5.28 8.43 5.15
CA VAL A 210 6.47 7.56 5.11
C VAL A 210 7.60 8.19 4.33
N ILE A 211 7.30 8.86 3.20
CA ILE A 211 8.34 9.52 2.40
C ILE A 211 8.76 10.91 2.91
N GLY A 212 8.15 11.41 3.99
CA GLY A 212 8.50 12.71 4.54
C GLY A 212 7.86 13.93 3.87
N ASN A 213 6.93 13.73 2.94
CA ASN A 213 6.21 14.82 2.29
C ASN A 213 5.01 15.27 3.14
N TYR A 214 5.31 15.85 4.29
CA TYR A 214 4.32 16.23 5.29
C TYR A 214 3.25 17.23 4.81
N PRO A 215 3.53 18.19 3.90
CA PRO A 215 2.47 19.05 3.35
C PRO A 215 1.35 18.25 2.66
N TYR A 216 1.69 17.22 1.88
CA TYR A 216 0.69 16.36 1.25
C TYR A 216 -0.01 15.45 2.27
N PHE A 217 0.73 14.90 3.24
CA PHE A 217 0.12 14.18 4.37
C PHE A 217 -0.95 15.04 5.06
N TYR A 218 -0.63 16.26 5.49
CA TYR A 218 -1.58 17.15 6.15
C TYR A 218 -2.76 17.54 5.25
N ARG A 219 -2.55 17.70 3.94
CA ARG A 219 -3.63 17.96 2.98
C ARG A 219 -4.66 16.82 2.99
N PHE A 220 -4.22 15.58 2.85
CA PHE A 220 -5.15 14.44 2.81
C PHE A 220 -5.73 14.13 4.19
N TRP A 221 -4.91 14.23 5.24
CA TRP A 221 -5.38 14.09 6.62
C TRP A 221 -6.47 15.11 6.95
N PHE A 222 -6.31 16.37 6.55
CA PHE A 222 -7.34 17.40 6.73
C PHE A 222 -8.67 17.02 6.06
N HIS A 223 -8.63 16.43 4.85
CA HIS A 223 -9.84 15.95 4.18
C HIS A 223 -10.48 14.78 4.92
N LEU A 224 -9.68 13.82 5.41
CA LEU A 224 -10.15 12.67 6.19
C LEU A 224 -10.78 13.11 7.52
N GLN A 225 -10.28 14.17 8.15
CA GLN A 225 -10.86 14.75 9.38
C GLN A 225 -12.26 15.33 9.18
N GLN A 226 -12.66 15.66 7.95
CA GLN A 226 -14.02 16.12 7.64
C GLN A 226 -15.00 14.96 7.46
N ILE A 227 -14.51 13.72 7.37
CA ILE A 227 -15.32 12.51 7.29
C ILE A 227 -15.67 12.08 8.73
N ASP A 228 -16.86 11.52 8.91
CA ASP A 228 -17.26 10.94 10.20
C ASP A 228 -16.17 9.94 10.68
N PRO A 229 -15.55 10.16 11.85
CA PRO A 229 -14.50 9.30 12.37
C PRO A 229 -14.93 7.83 12.53
N THR A 230 -16.22 7.56 12.71
CA THR A 230 -16.76 6.19 12.80
C THR A 230 -16.61 5.42 11.49
N ILE A 231 -16.54 6.13 10.34
CA ILE A 231 -16.30 5.54 9.03
C ILE A 231 -14.85 5.11 8.87
N LEU A 232 -13.90 5.91 9.36
CA LEU A 232 -12.47 5.61 9.25
C LEU A 232 -12.01 4.65 10.36
N GLY A 233 -12.70 4.65 11.49
CA GLY A 233 -12.47 3.77 12.64
C GLY A 233 -11.00 3.73 13.03
N LYS A 234 -10.40 2.54 12.91
CA LYS A 234 -9.00 2.25 13.26
C LYS A 234 -7.99 3.12 12.49
N ARG A 235 -8.31 3.50 11.25
CA ARG A 235 -7.45 4.32 10.38
C ARG A 235 -7.39 5.78 10.83
N PHE A 236 -8.46 6.30 11.44
CA PHE A 236 -8.45 7.64 12.03
C PHE A 236 -7.39 7.76 13.13
N ILE A 237 -7.34 6.76 14.02
CA ILE A 237 -6.35 6.71 15.11
C ILE A 237 -4.94 6.61 14.53
N HIS A 238 -4.72 5.79 13.51
CA HIS A 238 -3.43 5.67 12.82
C HIS A 238 -2.86 7.03 12.40
N HIS A 239 -3.65 7.85 11.71
CA HIS A 239 -3.20 9.18 11.27
C HIS A 239 -3.04 10.19 12.41
N LYS A 240 -3.81 10.07 13.51
CA LYS A 240 -3.56 10.86 14.73
C LYS A 240 -2.19 10.54 15.33
N LEU A 241 -1.82 9.26 15.40
CA LEU A 241 -0.49 8.84 15.88
C LEU A 241 0.61 9.45 15.02
N GLN A 242 0.48 9.38 13.69
CA GLN A 242 1.38 10.02 12.73
C GLN A 242 1.51 11.53 12.98
N GLN A 243 0.38 12.24 13.12
CA GLN A 243 0.35 13.67 13.41
C GLN A 243 1.06 14.00 14.73
N ALA A 244 0.82 13.23 15.79
CA ALA A 244 1.40 13.47 17.10
C ALA A 244 2.93 13.27 17.09
N VAL A 245 3.47 12.32 16.32
CA VAL A 245 4.92 12.19 16.08
C VAL A 245 5.50 13.43 15.40
N LEU A 246 4.80 14.04 14.45
CA LEU A 246 5.26 15.29 13.82
C LEU A 246 5.21 16.46 14.81
N ASN A 247 4.20 16.51 15.66
CA ASN A 247 4.06 17.52 16.71
C ASN A 247 5.17 17.39 17.76
N SER A 248 5.60 16.16 18.09
CA SER A 248 6.63 15.93 19.11
C SER A 248 7.99 16.53 18.75
N LYS A 249 8.27 16.74 17.45
CA LYS A 249 9.47 17.45 16.97
C LYS A 249 9.53 18.90 17.47
N LYS A 250 8.37 19.54 17.69
CA LYS A 250 8.26 20.94 18.12
C LYS A 250 7.92 21.06 19.61
N ASN A 251 7.00 20.22 20.08
CA ASN A 251 6.49 20.28 21.45
C ASN A 251 6.26 18.86 21.98
N TYR A 252 7.29 18.30 22.61
CA TYR A 252 7.33 16.90 23.00
C TYR A 252 6.29 16.54 24.07
N GLU A 253 6.19 17.29 25.17
CA GLU A 253 5.34 16.93 26.32
C GLU A 253 3.83 16.86 25.99
N PRO A 254 3.24 17.81 25.24
CA PRO A 254 1.84 17.68 24.84
C PRO A 254 1.62 16.54 23.86
N ALA A 255 2.54 16.37 22.90
CA ALA A 255 2.42 15.35 21.87
C ALA A 255 2.54 13.92 22.43
N ILE A 256 3.41 13.71 23.42
CA ILE A 256 3.55 12.40 24.05
C ILE A 256 2.34 12.07 24.93
N THR A 257 1.80 13.07 25.63
CA THR A 257 0.56 12.92 26.40
C THR A 257 -0.60 12.53 25.48
N GLU A 258 -0.71 13.18 24.31
CA GLU A 258 -1.70 12.83 23.29
C GLU A 258 -1.52 11.37 22.81
N LEU A 259 -0.30 10.98 22.45
CA LEU A 259 0.02 9.60 22.03
C LEU A 259 -0.30 8.56 23.11
N GLU A 260 0.09 8.80 24.36
CA GLU A 260 -0.13 7.88 25.47
C GLU A 260 -1.64 7.71 25.75
N ASN A 261 -2.43 8.79 25.64
CA ASN A 261 -3.89 8.74 25.81
C ASN A 261 -4.61 7.95 24.70
N GLU A 262 -4.09 7.96 23.47
CA GLU A 262 -4.67 7.17 22.36
C GLU A 262 -4.61 5.67 22.61
N ARG A 263 -3.82 5.19 23.59
CA ARG A 263 -3.77 3.78 23.98
C ARG A 263 -5.16 3.20 24.28
N ILE A 264 -6.06 3.99 24.84
CA ILE A 264 -7.42 3.57 25.22
C ILE A 264 -8.25 3.18 23.98
N ASN A 265 -7.93 3.76 22.82
CA ASN A 265 -8.64 3.52 21.57
C ASN A 265 -8.02 2.39 20.73
N ILE A 266 -6.93 1.77 21.21
CA ILE A 266 -6.23 0.67 20.52
C ILE A 266 -6.76 -0.68 21.01
N ASP A 267 -7.19 -1.52 20.06
CA ASP A 267 -7.58 -2.89 20.34
C ASP A 267 -6.36 -3.73 20.73
N SER A 268 -6.36 -4.25 21.96
CA SER A 268 -5.23 -5.05 22.48
C SER A 268 -5.14 -6.46 21.89
N PHE A 269 -6.11 -6.87 21.07
CA PHE A 269 -6.07 -8.13 20.33
C PHE A 269 -5.71 -7.94 18.85
N ASP A 270 -5.68 -6.69 18.37
CA ASP A 270 -5.28 -6.36 17.00
C ASP A 270 -3.78 -6.07 16.95
N GLY A 271 -3.01 -7.09 16.55
CA GLY A 271 -1.55 -7.00 16.46
C GLY A 271 -1.06 -5.88 15.54
N GLU A 272 -1.78 -5.53 14.47
CA GLU A 272 -1.38 -4.46 13.53
C GLU A 272 -1.54 -3.09 14.19
N GLN A 273 -2.65 -2.86 14.90
CA GLN A 273 -2.86 -1.59 15.62
C GLN A 273 -1.90 -1.43 16.79
N LEU A 274 -1.64 -2.51 17.54
CA LEU A 274 -0.68 -2.46 18.63
C LEU A 274 0.71 -2.11 18.11
N GLU A 275 1.14 -2.74 17.02
CA GLU A 275 2.44 -2.50 16.41
C GLU A 275 2.56 -1.06 15.88
N ASP A 276 1.52 -0.52 15.22
CA ASP A 276 1.42 0.90 14.86
C ASP A 276 1.59 1.83 16.07
N TYR A 277 0.84 1.56 17.14
CA TYR A 277 0.90 2.34 18.37
C TYR A 277 2.31 2.40 18.94
N TYR A 278 2.97 1.24 19.14
CA TYR A 278 4.30 1.20 19.72
C TYR A 278 5.37 1.78 18.79
N PHE A 279 5.23 1.60 17.48
CA PHE A 279 6.15 2.21 16.52
C PHE A 279 6.10 3.74 16.59
N TYR A 280 4.91 4.35 16.53
CA TYR A 280 4.78 5.81 16.57
C TYR A 280 5.10 6.39 17.96
N LEU A 281 4.68 5.72 19.03
CA LEU A 281 5.08 6.09 20.39
C LEU A 281 6.61 6.09 20.53
N GLY A 282 7.26 5.06 20.00
CA GLY A 282 8.71 4.93 20.00
C GLY A 282 9.40 6.01 19.17
N CYS A 283 8.87 6.36 18.00
CA CYS A 283 9.36 7.49 17.22
C CYS A 283 9.32 8.79 18.03
N ALA A 284 8.22 9.03 18.76
CA ALA A 284 8.10 10.20 19.62
C ALA A 284 9.08 10.17 20.80
N TYR A 285 9.23 9.04 21.50
CA TYR A 285 10.24 8.87 22.55
C TYR A 285 11.67 9.08 22.02
N PHE A 286 11.98 8.57 20.84
CA PHE A 286 13.27 8.79 20.20
C PHE A 286 13.53 10.27 19.92
N LEU A 287 12.56 10.99 19.35
CA LEU A 287 12.64 12.43 19.12
C LEU A 287 12.77 13.23 20.43
N GLY A 288 12.14 12.77 21.51
CA GLY A 288 12.26 13.31 22.87
C GLY A 288 13.52 12.88 23.62
N LYS A 289 14.44 12.15 22.96
CA LYS A 289 15.68 11.60 23.55
C LYS A 289 15.44 10.68 24.76
N LYS A 290 14.29 10.00 24.81
CA LYS A 290 13.94 8.99 25.83
C LYS A 290 14.28 7.59 25.30
N TYR A 291 15.55 7.35 25.00
CA TYR A 291 15.98 6.12 24.31
C TYR A 291 15.75 4.87 25.16
N GLU A 292 15.89 4.97 26.47
CA GLU A 292 15.66 3.86 27.41
C GLU A 292 14.23 3.35 27.33
N LYS A 293 13.24 4.26 27.18
CA LYS A 293 11.84 3.87 27.00
C LYS A 293 11.60 3.09 25.71
N VAL A 294 12.34 3.40 24.65
CA VAL A 294 12.24 2.66 23.37
C VAL A 294 12.74 1.23 23.55
N LEU A 295 13.77 1.01 24.38
CA LEU A 295 14.32 -0.33 24.62
C LEU A 295 13.34 -1.26 25.32
N GLU A 296 12.42 -0.72 26.14
CA GLU A 296 11.36 -1.51 26.80
C GLU A 296 10.46 -2.25 25.79
N PHE A 297 10.40 -1.77 24.54
CA PHE A 297 9.60 -2.40 23.50
C PHE A 297 10.17 -3.73 23.00
N ILE A 298 11.40 -4.11 23.39
CA ILE A 298 11.94 -5.44 23.07
C ILE A 298 11.07 -6.58 23.62
N TYR A 299 10.29 -6.31 24.67
CA TYR A 299 9.38 -7.27 25.30
C TYR A 299 7.96 -7.26 24.71
N PHE A 300 7.70 -6.39 23.71
CA PHE A 300 6.40 -6.28 23.06
C PHE A 300 6.22 -7.32 21.94
N ASN A 301 4.96 -7.72 21.70
CA ASN A 301 4.55 -8.66 20.65
C ASN A 301 3.23 -8.16 20.01
N PRO A 302 3.10 -8.07 18.67
CA PRO A 302 4.06 -8.49 17.64
C PRO A 302 5.26 -7.55 17.45
N MET A 303 6.44 -8.15 17.34
CA MET A 303 7.66 -7.45 16.94
C MET A 303 7.68 -7.26 15.42
N SER A 304 8.09 -6.08 14.94
CA SER A 304 8.20 -5.76 13.51
C SER A 304 9.61 -5.27 13.15
N ALA A 305 9.93 -5.27 11.86
CA ALA A 305 11.23 -4.78 11.38
C ALA A 305 11.46 -3.31 11.76
N ARG A 306 10.41 -2.47 11.71
CA ARG A 306 10.50 -1.05 12.06
C ARG A 306 10.69 -0.82 13.56
N ILE A 307 10.08 -1.63 14.43
CA ILE A 307 10.32 -1.57 15.89
C ILE A 307 11.75 -2.04 16.19
N ILE A 308 12.21 -3.13 15.58
CA ILE A 308 13.59 -3.62 15.76
C ILE A 308 14.62 -2.57 15.30
N ALA A 309 14.40 -1.95 14.15
CA ALA A 309 15.25 -0.87 13.66
C ALA A 309 15.23 0.35 14.59
N LEU A 310 14.09 0.67 15.19
CA LEU A 310 13.96 1.75 16.15
C LEU A 310 14.70 1.45 17.47
N ILE A 311 14.62 0.21 17.97
CA ILE A 311 15.40 -0.25 19.13
C ILE A 311 16.90 -0.15 18.82
N ALA A 312 17.34 -0.59 17.64
CA ALA A 312 18.74 -0.45 17.21
C ALA A 312 19.16 1.03 17.16
N SER A 313 18.31 1.93 16.66
CA SER A 313 18.57 3.38 16.71
C SER A 313 18.73 3.89 18.14
N ALA A 314 17.90 3.44 19.09
CA ALA A 314 17.99 3.86 20.48
C ALA A 314 19.30 3.37 21.14
N LEU A 315 19.72 2.13 20.86
CA LEU A 315 21.01 1.60 21.30
C LEU A 315 22.17 2.44 20.75
N ASP A 316 22.12 2.81 19.47
CA ASP A 316 23.13 3.66 18.82
C ASP A 316 23.30 5.01 19.51
N ARG A 317 22.19 5.59 20.01
CA ARG A 317 22.20 6.89 20.72
C ARG A 317 22.64 6.80 22.18
N LEU A 318 22.46 5.63 22.82
CA LEU A 318 22.93 5.39 24.20
C LEU A 318 24.43 5.10 24.28
N ASP A 319 25.03 4.63 23.19
CA ASP A 319 26.46 4.32 23.07
C ASP A 319 27.01 3.39 24.18
N ASN A 320 26.17 2.48 24.68
CA ASN A 320 26.55 1.49 25.68
C ASN A 320 26.83 0.14 25.00
N THR A 321 28.11 -0.15 24.74
CA THR A 321 28.53 -1.36 24.00
C THR A 321 28.05 -2.66 24.66
N LYS A 322 28.11 -2.75 25.99
CA LYS A 322 27.70 -3.99 26.69
C LYS A 322 26.21 -4.23 26.50
N LEU A 323 25.40 -3.20 26.75
CA LEU A 323 23.95 -3.26 26.58
C LEU A 323 23.56 -3.57 25.13
N ALA A 324 24.22 -2.92 24.17
CA ALA A 324 23.94 -3.13 22.75
C ALA A 324 24.18 -4.60 22.32
N LEU A 325 25.29 -5.19 22.75
CA LEU A 325 25.60 -6.60 22.44
C LEU A 325 24.56 -7.56 23.03
N GLU A 326 24.09 -7.33 24.26
CA GLU A 326 23.00 -8.13 24.88
C GLU A 326 21.70 -8.04 24.07
N TYR A 327 21.33 -6.82 23.60
CA TYR A 327 20.14 -6.65 22.76
C TYR A 327 20.29 -7.29 21.38
N PHE A 328 21.50 -7.26 20.79
CA PHE A 328 21.72 -7.89 19.48
C PHE A 328 21.60 -9.42 19.52
N GLU A 329 21.84 -10.08 20.66
CA GLU A 329 21.53 -11.50 20.82
C GLU A 329 20.02 -11.78 20.69
N ILE A 330 19.17 -10.86 21.14
CA ILE A 330 17.71 -10.96 21.01
C ILE A 330 17.29 -10.60 19.58
N ILE A 331 17.76 -9.45 19.07
CA ILE A 331 17.44 -8.92 17.74
C ILE A 331 17.83 -9.91 16.65
N SER A 332 18.95 -10.63 16.79
CA SER A 332 19.41 -11.63 15.81
C SER A 332 18.43 -12.79 15.56
N LYS A 333 17.45 -12.99 16.46
CA LYS A 333 16.39 -13.99 16.29
C LYS A 333 15.26 -13.50 15.39
N PHE A 334 15.15 -12.19 15.17
CA PHE A 334 14.16 -11.62 14.27
C PHE A 334 14.56 -11.86 12.81
N THR A 335 13.62 -12.32 12.00
CA THR A 335 13.85 -12.58 10.57
C THR A 335 13.25 -11.46 9.74
N PHE A 336 14.11 -10.68 9.08
CA PHE A 336 13.68 -9.66 8.13
C PHE A 336 13.21 -10.30 6.83
N SER A 337 12.14 -9.78 6.26
CA SER A 337 11.71 -10.13 4.91
C SER A 337 12.55 -9.39 3.85
N LYS A 338 12.51 -9.88 2.61
CA LYS A 338 13.13 -9.20 1.45
C LYS A 338 12.52 -7.82 1.13
N TYR A 339 11.38 -7.48 1.73
CA TYR A 339 10.69 -6.21 1.56
C TYR A 339 11.04 -5.19 2.64
N GLU A 340 11.97 -5.51 3.54
CA GLU A 340 12.40 -4.66 4.65
C GLU A 340 13.90 -4.29 4.60
N PRO A 341 14.49 -4.03 3.42
CA PRO A 341 15.94 -3.83 3.32
C PRO A 341 16.42 -2.60 4.10
N VAL A 342 15.64 -1.51 4.15
CA VAL A 342 16.02 -0.30 4.90
C VAL A 342 16.18 -0.62 6.40
N PHE A 343 15.21 -1.31 6.99
CA PHE A 343 15.27 -1.67 8.41
C PHE A 343 16.40 -2.67 8.69
N CYS A 344 16.53 -3.70 7.85
CA CYS A 344 17.58 -4.71 7.98
C CYS A 344 18.98 -4.06 7.88
N TYR A 345 19.22 -3.26 6.84
CA TYR A 345 20.53 -2.66 6.62
C TYR A 345 20.88 -1.62 7.68
N HIS A 346 19.90 -0.88 8.21
CA HIS A 346 20.11 0.01 9.34
C HIS A 346 20.55 -0.75 10.60
N VAL A 347 19.85 -1.82 10.96
CA VAL A 347 20.18 -2.68 12.12
C VAL A 347 21.59 -3.26 11.97
N GLU A 348 21.92 -3.74 10.78
CA GLU A 348 23.25 -4.26 10.44
C GLU A 348 24.34 -3.20 10.53
N TYR A 349 24.06 -1.97 10.13
CA TYR A 349 25.01 -0.85 10.30
C TYR A 349 25.29 -0.58 11.79
N VAL A 350 24.25 -0.49 12.62
CA VAL A 350 24.42 -0.25 14.05
C VAL A 350 25.19 -1.39 14.71
N ARG A 351 24.90 -2.65 14.35
CA ARG A 351 25.66 -3.81 14.83
C ARG A 351 27.16 -3.70 14.50
N GLN A 352 27.49 -3.42 13.23
CA GLN A 352 28.88 -3.26 12.80
C GLN A 352 29.62 -2.13 13.55
N LYS A 353 28.92 -1.06 13.93
CA LYS A 353 29.48 0.03 14.75
C LYS A 353 29.88 -0.49 16.13
N PHE A 354 29.02 -1.26 16.80
CA PHE A 354 29.33 -1.86 18.12
C PHE A 354 30.36 -3.00 18.05
N GLU A 355 30.47 -3.70 16.92
CA GLU A 355 31.57 -4.62 16.62
C GLU A 355 32.90 -3.91 16.30
N LYS A 356 32.95 -2.57 16.41
CA LYS A 356 34.14 -1.71 16.23
C LYS A 356 34.75 -1.78 14.83
N TYR A 357 33.90 -1.89 13.81
CA TYR A 357 34.38 -1.81 12.43
C TYR A 357 34.92 -0.40 12.14
N GLY A 358 35.97 -0.32 11.32
CA GLY A 358 36.62 0.96 11.02
C GLY A 358 35.69 1.94 10.29
N TYR A 359 35.85 3.25 10.56
CA TYR A 359 34.99 4.31 10.01
C TYR A 359 34.87 4.29 8.49
N GLN A 360 35.95 3.95 7.76
CA GLN A 360 35.91 3.85 6.29
C GLN A 360 34.95 2.75 5.81
N ARG A 361 34.90 1.62 6.53
CA ARG A 361 33.98 0.51 6.20
C ARG A 361 32.54 0.90 6.48
N LEU A 362 32.27 1.54 7.62
CA LEU A 362 30.95 2.05 7.97
C LEU A 362 30.46 3.10 6.95
N MET A 363 31.33 4.01 6.53
CA MET A 363 31.03 5.00 5.51
C MET A 363 30.69 4.37 4.15
N ALA A 364 31.48 3.38 3.72
CA ALA A 364 31.23 2.65 2.49
C ALA A 364 29.91 1.85 2.56
N TYR A 365 29.58 1.32 3.73
CA TYR A 365 28.31 0.61 3.94
C TYR A 365 27.11 1.54 3.79
N ILE A 366 27.13 2.73 4.41
CA ILE A 366 26.05 3.71 4.22
C ILE A 366 25.90 4.08 2.74
N LYS A 367 27.01 4.45 2.09
CA LYS A 367 27.01 4.93 0.71
C LYS A 367 26.55 3.87 -0.30
N ASN A 368 27.01 2.62 -0.15
CA ASN A 368 26.85 1.60 -1.17
C ASN A 368 25.72 0.60 -0.87
N VAL A 369 25.17 0.59 0.35
CA VAL A 369 24.12 -0.35 0.77
C VAL A 369 22.86 0.40 1.21
N ILE A 370 22.98 1.27 2.22
CA ILE A 370 21.83 1.95 2.82
C ILE A 370 21.23 2.97 1.85
N PHE A 371 22.01 3.92 1.33
CA PHE A 371 21.50 4.95 0.44
C PHE A 371 20.85 4.38 -0.84
N PRO A 372 21.44 3.38 -1.53
CA PRO A 372 20.76 2.69 -2.65
C PRO A 372 19.45 2.00 -2.26
N ALA A 373 19.35 1.46 -1.05
CA ALA A 373 18.10 0.90 -0.54
C ALA A 373 17.07 2.02 -0.30
N GLN A 374 17.47 3.15 0.29
CA GLN A 374 16.59 4.30 0.54
C GLN A 374 16.00 4.89 -0.75
N LYS A 375 16.72 4.92 -1.88
CA LYS A 375 16.13 5.35 -3.17
C LYS A 375 14.88 4.56 -3.56
N LYS A 376 14.82 3.27 -3.23
CA LYS A 376 13.72 2.37 -3.61
C LYS A 376 12.70 2.17 -2.50
N PHE A 377 13.18 2.09 -1.27
CA PHE A 377 12.41 1.69 -0.10
C PHE A 377 12.31 2.79 0.97
N HIS A 378 12.34 4.05 0.52
CA HIS A 378 12.49 5.24 1.36
C HIS A 378 11.60 5.21 2.60
N HIS A 379 12.20 5.46 3.77
CA HIS A 379 11.46 5.71 5.00
C HIS A 379 12.11 6.90 5.73
N GLU A 380 11.41 8.04 5.72
CA GLU A 380 11.96 9.35 6.11
C GLU A 380 12.57 9.33 7.53
N PHE A 381 11.87 8.76 8.50
CA PHE A 381 12.36 8.72 9.88
C PHE A 381 13.74 8.06 10.00
N PHE A 382 13.94 6.90 9.36
CA PHE A 382 15.22 6.18 9.38
C PHE A 382 16.25 6.84 8.49
N PHE A 383 15.83 7.38 7.34
CA PHE A 383 16.72 8.14 6.47
C PHE A 383 17.37 9.32 7.22
N GLN A 384 16.61 10.05 8.05
CA GLN A 384 17.17 11.14 8.86
C GLN A 384 18.19 10.64 9.89
N ILE A 385 17.97 9.47 10.49
CA ILE A 385 18.93 8.85 11.43
C ILE A 385 20.21 8.44 10.70
N GLU A 386 20.08 7.80 9.54
CA GLU A 386 21.19 7.35 8.72
C GLU A 386 22.00 8.53 8.17
N LEU A 387 21.32 9.61 7.76
CA LEU A 387 21.96 10.85 7.32
C LEU A 387 22.75 11.47 8.46
N GLN A 388 22.18 11.55 9.66
CA GLN A 388 22.90 12.02 10.84
C GLN A 388 24.16 11.17 11.10
N ASN A 389 24.00 9.84 11.06
CA ASN A 389 25.12 8.91 11.27
C ASN A 389 26.22 9.05 10.19
N PHE A 390 25.84 9.27 8.94
CA PHE A 390 26.77 9.54 7.83
C PHE A 390 27.57 10.83 8.04
N LEU A 391 26.90 11.90 8.47
CA LEU A 391 27.54 13.18 8.76
C LEU A 391 28.47 13.09 9.98
N GLU A 392 28.06 12.39 11.03
CA GLU A 392 28.87 12.14 12.24
C GLU A 392 30.15 11.36 11.87
N LEU A 393 30.06 10.32 11.04
CA LEU A 393 31.23 9.60 10.54
C LEU A 393 32.18 10.49 9.73
N GLY A 394 31.62 11.31 8.83
CA GLY A 394 32.37 12.28 8.05
C GLY A 394 33.14 13.26 8.93
N TYR A 395 32.50 13.73 10.00
CA TYR A 395 33.11 14.59 11.01
C TYR A 395 34.23 13.87 11.76
N SER A 396 34.00 12.65 12.27
CA SER A 396 35.01 11.85 12.98
C SER A 396 36.25 11.52 12.13
N MET A 397 36.10 11.45 10.80
CA MET A 397 37.22 11.25 9.88
C MET A 397 37.90 12.55 9.42
N GLY A 398 37.38 13.73 9.78
CA GLY A 398 37.86 15.01 9.25
C GLY A 398 37.54 15.23 7.76
N ARG A 399 36.59 14.49 7.18
CA ARG A 399 36.25 14.47 5.75
C ARG A 399 34.87 15.07 5.47
N TYR A 400 34.49 16.14 6.17
CA TYR A 400 33.16 16.74 6.08
C TYR A 400 32.82 17.24 4.65
N LYS A 401 33.78 17.86 3.94
CA LYS A 401 33.56 18.32 2.55
C LYS A 401 33.27 17.17 1.60
N ASP A 402 34.08 16.12 1.67
CA ASP A 402 33.89 14.92 0.85
C ASP A 402 32.57 14.22 1.20
N THR A 403 32.20 14.21 2.48
CA THR A 403 30.94 13.63 2.95
C THR A 403 29.74 14.37 2.37
N LEU A 404 29.74 15.71 2.44
CA LEU A 404 28.68 16.54 1.85
C LEU A 404 28.62 16.39 0.33
N LYS A 405 29.78 16.35 -0.34
CA LYS A 405 29.84 16.11 -1.78
C LYS A 405 29.26 14.74 -2.15
N ASN A 406 29.64 13.68 -1.43
CA ASN A 406 29.10 12.34 -1.66
C ASN A 406 27.59 12.26 -1.43
N PHE A 407 27.06 13.01 -0.47
CA PHE A 407 25.61 13.10 -0.25
C PHE A 407 24.91 13.80 -1.42
N HIS A 408 25.43 14.96 -1.84
CA HIS A 408 24.91 15.72 -2.98
C HIS A 408 24.94 14.88 -4.27
N ASP A 409 26.09 14.30 -4.62
CA ASP A 409 26.24 13.47 -5.82
C ASP A 409 25.27 12.27 -5.83
N PHE A 410 24.85 11.78 -4.66
CA PHE A 410 23.94 10.64 -4.58
C PHE A 410 22.47 11.02 -4.79
N PHE A 411 22.04 12.19 -4.32
CA PHE A 411 20.63 12.63 -4.34
C PHE A 411 20.29 13.66 -5.42
N ASP A 412 21.28 14.24 -6.10
CA ASP A 412 21.08 15.15 -7.25
C ASP A 412 21.07 14.44 -8.62
N GLU A 413 21.26 13.12 -8.66
CA GLU A 413 21.16 12.32 -9.90
C GLU A 413 19.72 12.00 -10.35
N ASP A 414 18.69 12.54 -9.68
CA ASP A 414 17.26 12.33 -10.01
C ASP A 414 16.59 13.53 -10.71
#